data_AF-K8ERW1-F1
#
_entry.id   AF-K8ERW1-F1
#
_cell.length_a   1.000
_cell.length_b   1.000
_cell.length_c   1.000
_cell.angle_alpha   90.00
_cell.angle_beta   90.00
_cell.angle_gamma   90.00
#
_symmetry.space_group_name_H-M   'P 1'
#
loop_
_entity.id
_entity.type
_entity.pdbx_description
1 polymer ?
#
loop_
_entity_poly.entity_id
_entity_poly.type
_entity_poly.pdbx_seq_one_letter_code
_entity_poly.pdbx_strand_id
1 'polypeptide(L)'
;MIQKMSCPYIDEDKIVGNVEMELKKGGTFDKLRKQAIEHVKDSKLVHRIENEMLVKVDEIIASSANLTQEEIQRKMKDFMNENAKMRNDINRQIRVEFEKEWVHDELDKEIDEKVNKQLENSI
;
A
#
# COMPACT_ATOMS: atom_id res chain seq x y z
N MET A 1 16.42 56.13 -0.17
CA MET A 1 16.07 55.05 0.76
C MET A 1 15.64 53.85 -0.07
N ILE A 2 16.52 52.88 -0.32
CA ILE A 2 16.05 51.60 -0.85
C ILE A 2 15.67 50.78 0.37
N GLN A 3 14.36 50.74 0.68
CA GLN A 3 13.82 49.75 1.59
C GLN A 3 14.16 48.39 0.99
N LYS A 4 15.16 47.72 1.55
CA LYS A 4 15.34 46.29 1.34
C LYS A 4 14.06 45.66 1.87
N MET A 5 13.14 45.31 0.98
CA MET A 5 12.13 44.30 1.26
C MET A 5 12.96 43.08 1.64
N SER A 6 13.05 42.78 2.93
CA SER A 6 13.67 41.55 3.39
C SER A 6 12.84 40.45 2.77
N CYS A 7 13.32 39.87 1.67
CA CYS A 7 12.82 38.58 1.24
C CYS A 7 12.98 37.69 2.48
N PRO A 8 11.91 37.18 3.09
CA PRO A 8 12.06 36.28 4.22
C PRO A 8 12.97 35.16 3.73
N TYR A 9 14.06 34.93 4.46
CA TYR A 9 14.97 33.84 4.13
C TYR A 9 14.18 32.55 4.34
N ILE A 10 13.76 31.93 3.23
CA ILE A 10 13.07 30.66 3.27
C ILE A 10 14.13 29.59 3.55
N ASP A 11 13.98 28.92 4.68
CA ASP A 11 14.79 27.78 5.05
C ASP A 11 14.24 26.54 4.33
N GLU A 12 14.79 26.24 3.15
CA GLU A 12 14.37 25.14 2.29
C GLU A 12 14.52 23.78 3.00
N ASP A 13 15.61 23.57 3.76
CA ASP A 13 15.87 22.32 4.49
C ASP A 13 14.78 22.08 5.54
N LYS A 14 14.34 23.13 6.23
CA LYS A 14 13.23 23.06 7.19
C LYS A 14 11.90 22.72 6.49
N ILE A 15 11.63 23.29 5.32
CA ILE A 15 10.42 22.97 4.54
C ILE A 15 10.43 21.50 4.16
N VAL A 16 11.53 21.00 3.58
CA VAL A 16 11.66 19.59 3.19
C VAL A 16 11.46 18.68 4.39
N GLY A 17 12.11 18.97 5.52
CA GLY A 17 11.95 18.20 6.76
C GLY A 17 10.51 18.17 7.27
N ASN A 18 9.79 19.29 7.20
CA ASN A 18 8.38 19.37 7.61
C ASN A 18 7.46 18.57 6.67
N VAL A 19 7.65 18.70 5.35
CA VAL A 19 6.87 17.96 4.34
C VAL A 19 7.08 16.46 4.51
N GLU A 20 8.32 15.99 4.68
CA GLU A 20 8.60 14.57 4.93
C GLU A 20 7.90 14.04 6.19
N MET A 21 7.92 14.80 7.29
CA MET A 21 7.21 14.42 8.51
C MET A 21 5.70 14.36 8.29
N GLU A 22 5.14 15.32 7.55
CA GLU A 22 3.71 15.36 7.25
C GLU A 22 3.29 14.21 6.33
N LEU A 23 4.07 13.84 5.33
CA LEU A 23 3.80 12.67 4.48
C LEU A 23 3.81 11.37 5.30
N LYS A 24 4.75 11.24 6.24
CA LYS A 24 4.84 10.08 7.14
C LYS A 24 3.68 10.02 8.14
N LYS A 25 3.21 11.16 8.66
CA LYS A 25 2.14 11.23 9.67
C LYS A 25 0.73 11.31 9.08
N GLY A 26 0.58 11.90 7.90
CA GLY A 26 -0.70 12.25 7.27
C GLY A 26 -1.44 11.06 6.66
N GLY A 27 -0.84 9.87 6.70
CA GLY A 27 -1.46 8.67 6.13
C GLY A 27 -1.48 8.65 4.60
N THR A 28 -0.72 9.52 3.93
CA THR A 28 -0.51 9.53 2.47
C THR A 28 -0.15 8.14 1.97
N PHE A 29 0.89 7.55 2.55
CA PHE A 29 1.36 6.21 2.19
C PHE A 29 0.31 5.13 2.49
N ASP A 30 -0.46 5.29 3.57
CA ASP A 30 -1.55 4.35 3.89
C ASP A 30 -2.72 4.46 2.91
N LYS A 31 -3.06 5.68 2.45
CA LYS A 31 -4.07 5.92 1.41
C LYS A 31 -3.65 5.30 0.08
N LEU A 32 -2.43 5.59 -0.37
CA LEU A 32 -1.85 5.00 -1.58
C LEU A 32 -1.81 3.47 -1.49
N ARG A 33 -1.42 2.93 -0.34
CA ARG A 33 -1.43 1.49 -0.10
C ARG A 33 -2.82 0.88 -0.23
N LYS A 34 -3.86 1.52 0.33
CA LYS A 34 -5.25 1.04 0.20
C LYS A 34 -5.72 1.07 -1.25
N GLN A 35 -5.42 2.14 -1.99
CA GLN A 35 -5.75 2.25 -3.40
C GLN A 35 -5.03 1.19 -4.23
N ALA A 36 -3.71 1.02 -4.04
CA ALA A 36 -2.93 -0.02 -4.71
C ALA A 36 -3.51 -1.41 -4.43
N ILE A 37 -3.86 -1.72 -3.19
CA ILE A 37 -4.51 -3.00 -2.84
C ILE A 37 -5.83 -3.18 -3.61
N GLU A 38 -6.66 -2.14 -3.73
CA GLU A 38 -7.91 -2.21 -4.49
C GLU A 38 -7.65 -2.52 -5.97
N HIS A 39 -6.67 -1.87 -6.58
CA HIS A 39 -6.25 -2.18 -7.96
C HIS A 39 -5.74 -3.62 -8.12
N VAL A 40 -5.11 -4.19 -7.09
CA VAL A 40 -4.66 -5.59 -7.11
C VAL A 40 -5.82 -6.58 -6.99
N LYS A 41 -6.91 -6.26 -6.28
CA LYS A 41 -8.03 -7.20 -6.05
C LYS A 41 -8.64 -7.71 -7.35
N ASP A 42 -8.83 -6.83 -8.33
CA ASP A 42 -9.39 -7.18 -9.64
C ASP A 42 -8.33 -7.69 -10.63
N SER A 43 -7.09 -7.90 -10.17
CA SER A 43 -6.03 -8.41 -11.03
C SER A 43 -6.24 -9.89 -11.36
N LYS A 44 -5.84 -10.29 -12.57
CA LYS A 44 -5.82 -11.69 -13.01
C LYS A 44 -5.03 -12.59 -12.04
N LEU A 45 -4.02 -12.04 -11.37
CA LEU A 45 -3.21 -12.75 -10.38
C LEU A 45 -4.05 -13.13 -9.15
N VAL A 46 -4.82 -12.19 -8.61
CA VAL A 46 -5.68 -12.45 -7.44
C VAL A 46 -6.73 -13.48 -7.81
N HIS A 47 -7.41 -13.35 -8.96
CA HIS A 47 -8.36 -14.37 -9.41
C HIS A 47 -7.72 -15.75 -9.61
N ARG A 48 -6.49 -15.83 -10.13
CA ARG A 48 -5.76 -17.10 -10.21
C ARG A 48 -5.52 -17.68 -8.81
N ILE A 49 -5.07 -16.85 -7.87
CA ILE A 49 -4.82 -17.26 -6.48
C ILE A 49 -6.12 -17.73 -5.80
N GLU A 50 -7.22 -17.02 -5.97
CA GLU A 50 -8.54 -17.40 -5.46
C GLU A 50 -8.96 -18.78 -5.99
N ASN A 51 -8.82 -19.00 -7.30
CA ASN A 51 -9.14 -20.30 -7.91
C ASN A 51 -8.22 -21.42 -7.39
N GLU A 52 -6.91 -21.19 -7.29
CA GLU A 52 -5.97 -22.16 -6.73
C GLU A 52 -6.28 -22.48 -5.26
N MET A 53 -6.75 -21.50 -4.48
CA MET A 53 -7.19 -21.71 -3.09
C MET A 53 -8.48 -22.54 -3.03
N LEU A 54 -9.48 -22.22 -3.87
CA LEU A 54 -10.74 -22.96 -3.92
C LEU A 54 -10.53 -24.43 -4.29
N VAL A 55 -9.70 -24.71 -5.31
CA VAL A 55 -9.37 -26.09 -5.70
C VAL A 55 -8.77 -26.87 -4.53
N LYS A 56 -7.86 -26.26 -3.77
CA LYS A 56 -7.26 -26.92 -2.60
C LYS A 56 -8.22 -27.09 -1.43
N VAL A 57 -9.13 -26.13 -1.24
CA VAL A 57 -10.21 -26.24 -0.26
C VAL A 57 -11.10 -27.43 -0.62
N ASP A 58 -11.48 -27.57 -1.88
CA ASP A 58 -12.27 -28.68 -2.38
C ASP A 58 -11.52 -30.02 -2.24
N GLU A 59 -10.22 -30.07 -2.49
CA GLU A 59 -9.38 -31.25 -2.24
C GLU A 59 -9.36 -31.64 -0.74
N ILE A 60 -9.24 -30.67 0.17
CA ILE A 60 -9.29 -30.90 1.61
C ILE A 60 -10.66 -31.47 1.99
N ILE A 61 -11.75 -30.88 1.48
CA ILE A 61 -13.12 -31.33 1.75
C ILE A 61 -13.36 -32.73 1.17
N ALA A 62 -12.93 -33.00 -0.07
CA ALA A 62 -13.09 -34.31 -0.69
C ALA A 62 -12.30 -35.41 0.03
N SER A 63 -11.13 -35.07 0.57
CA SER A 63 -10.33 -35.99 1.40
C SER A 63 -10.82 -36.12 2.85
N SER A 64 -11.87 -35.38 3.24
CA SER A 64 -12.33 -35.24 4.63
C SER A 64 -13.36 -36.28 5.08
N ALA A 65 -13.66 -37.30 4.28
CA ALA A 65 -14.71 -38.29 4.58
C ALA A 65 -14.61 -38.93 5.99
N ASN A 66 -13.41 -38.96 6.58
CA ASN A 66 -13.16 -39.48 7.93
C ASN A 66 -12.54 -38.45 8.89
N LEU A 67 -12.62 -37.15 8.58
CA LEU A 67 -12.06 -36.08 9.42
C LEU A 67 -13.16 -35.42 10.24
N THR A 68 -12.84 -35.11 11.49
CA THR A 68 -13.64 -34.24 12.34
C THR A 68 -13.60 -32.79 11.83
N GLN A 69 -14.59 -31.98 12.23
CA GLN A 69 -14.63 -30.56 11.91
C GLN A 69 -13.36 -29.81 12.37
N GLU A 70 -12.82 -30.16 13.54
CA GLU A 70 -11.60 -29.57 14.08
C GLU A 70 -10.37 -29.90 13.23
N GLU A 71 -10.26 -31.13 12.72
CA GLU A 71 -9.17 -31.55 11.83
C GLU A 71 -9.25 -30.86 10.47
N ILE A 72 -10.45 -30.71 9.91
CA ILE A 72 -10.66 -29.93 8.68
C ILE A 72 -10.22 -28.48 8.89
N GLN A 73 -10.62 -27.86 10.01
CA GLN A 73 -10.21 -26.50 10.34
C GLN A 73 -8.69 -26.36 10.52
N ARG A 74 -8.04 -27.34 11.16
CA ARG A 74 -6.57 -27.36 11.28
C ARG A 74 -5.91 -27.45 9.91
N LYS A 75 -6.32 -28.38 9.04
CA LYS A 75 -5.80 -28.51 7.67
C LYS A 75 -5.98 -27.23 6.86
N MET A 76 -7.13 -26.56 6.98
CA MET A 76 -7.36 -25.27 6.32
C MET A 76 -6.41 -24.18 6.83
N LYS A 77 -6.21 -24.08 8.15
CA LYS A 77 -5.26 -23.13 8.74
C LYS A 77 -3.83 -23.40 8.30
N ASP A 78 -3.42 -24.66 8.32
CA ASP A 78 -2.08 -25.08 7.90
C ASP A 78 -1.86 -24.73 6.42
N PHE A 79 -2.83 -25.03 5.55
CA PHE A 79 -2.80 -24.63 4.15
C PHE A 79 -2.64 -23.11 3.97
N MET A 80 -3.45 -22.31 4.66
CA MET A 80 -3.36 -20.84 4.59
C MET A 80 -1.99 -20.34 5.08
N ASN A 81 -1.45 -20.93 6.15
CA ASN A 81 -0.17 -20.55 6.73
C ASN A 81 1.00 -20.94 5.81
N GLU A 82 0.97 -22.12 5.20
CA GLU A 82 2.02 -22.65 4.33
C GLU A 82 2.06 -21.98 2.95
N ASN A 83 1.00 -21.25 2.57
CA ASN A 83 0.92 -20.64 1.25
C ASN A 83 1.73 -19.34 1.10
N ALA A 84 3.00 -19.37 1.52
CA ALA A 84 3.96 -18.28 1.43
C ALA A 84 4.14 -17.80 -0.01
N LYS A 85 4.07 -18.71 -0.99
CA LYS A 85 4.16 -18.38 -2.42
C LYS A 85 3.06 -17.40 -2.84
N MET A 86 1.79 -17.67 -2.50
CA MET A 86 0.68 -16.76 -2.84
C MET A 86 0.81 -15.40 -2.17
N ARG A 87 1.20 -15.37 -0.89
CA ARG A 87 1.47 -14.10 -0.18
C ARG A 87 2.59 -13.30 -0.85
N ASN A 88 3.65 -13.98 -1.28
CA ASN A 88 4.76 -13.34 -1.98
C ASN A 88 4.34 -12.82 -3.36
N ASP A 89 3.52 -13.56 -4.11
CA ASP A 89 2.97 -13.13 -5.40
C ASP A 89 2.12 -11.86 -5.24
N ILE A 90 1.21 -11.81 -4.25
CA ILE A 90 0.40 -10.63 -3.94
C ILE A 90 1.29 -9.44 -3.55
N ASN A 91 2.25 -9.65 -2.64
CA ASN A 91 3.17 -8.59 -2.22
C ASN A 91 4.02 -8.06 -3.38
N ARG A 92 4.42 -8.92 -4.32
CA ARG A 92 5.13 -8.51 -5.53
C ARG A 92 4.23 -7.65 -6.42
N GLN A 93 2.97 -8.05 -6.62
CA GLN A 93 2.02 -7.26 -7.42
C GLN A 93 1.77 -5.89 -6.79
N ILE A 94 1.60 -5.82 -5.46
CA ILE A 94 1.44 -4.54 -4.75
C ILE A 94 2.65 -3.63 -4.98
N ARG A 95 3.88 -4.16 -4.99
CA ARG A 95 5.08 -3.36 -5.31
C ARG A 95 5.05 -2.82 -6.74
N VAL A 96 4.65 -3.65 -7.71
CA VAL A 96 4.49 -3.21 -9.11
C VAL A 96 3.42 -2.13 -9.23
N GLU A 97 2.34 -2.18 -8.45
CA GLU A 97 1.36 -1.10 -8.41
C GLU A 97 1.96 0.21 -7.89
N PHE A 98 2.84 0.16 -6.88
CA PHE A 98 3.54 1.34 -6.37
C PHE A 98 4.54 1.97 -7.35
N GLU A 99 4.96 1.24 -8.39
CA GLU A 99 5.85 1.72 -9.45
C GLU A 99 5.08 2.39 -10.61
N LYS A 100 3.75 2.46 -10.54
CA LYS A 100 2.93 3.05 -11.60
C LYS A 100 2.89 4.58 -11.51
N GLU A 101 2.76 5.21 -12.67
CA GLU A 101 2.72 6.66 -12.85
C GLU A 101 1.67 7.34 -11.96
N TRP A 102 0.46 6.78 -11.83
CA TRP A 102 -0.59 7.37 -10.98
C TRP A 102 -0.19 7.51 -9.50
N VAL A 103 0.69 6.64 -9.00
CA VAL A 103 1.20 6.73 -7.62
C VAL A 103 2.16 7.90 -7.49
N HIS A 104 3.00 8.11 -8.50
CA HIS A 104 3.89 9.25 -8.57
C HIS A 104 3.10 10.55 -8.70
N ASP A 105 2.09 10.60 -9.58
CA ASP A 105 1.25 11.78 -9.76
C ASP A 105 0.53 12.19 -8.46
N GLU A 106 -0.01 11.21 -7.72
CA GLU A 106 -0.70 11.48 -6.45
C GLU A 106 0.29 11.91 -5.35
N LEU A 107 1.51 11.36 -5.35
CA LEU A 107 2.57 11.80 -4.43
C LEU A 107 3.04 13.22 -4.75
N ASP A 108 3.29 13.53 -6.02
CA ASP A 108 3.74 14.85 -6.45
C ASP A 108 2.71 15.92 -6.11
N LYS A 109 1.43 15.65 -6.40
CA LYS A 109 0.33 16.53 -6.00
C LYS A 109 0.31 16.77 -4.50
N GLU A 110 0.46 15.72 -3.69
CA GLU A 110 0.42 15.85 -2.24
C GLU A 110 1.68 16.55 -1.68
N ILE A 111 2.85 16.36 -2.32
CA ILE A 111 4.07 17.12 -2.01
C ILE A 111 3.85 18.59 -2.33
N ASP A 112 3.35 18.93 -3.51
CA ASP A 112 3.09 20.31 -3.93
C ASP A 112 2.11 21.01 -2.98
N GLU A 113 1.01 20.35 -2.61
CA GLU A 113 0.04 20.89 -1.62
C GLU A 113 0.71 21.17 -0.27
N LYS A 114 1.58 20.28 0.20
CA LYS A 114 2.28 20.46 1.49
C LYS A 114 3.39 21.51 1.41
N VAL A 115 4.17 21.55 0.34
CA VAL A 115 5.21 22.57 0.11
C VAL A 115 4.57 23.95 0.05
N ASN A 116 3.50 24.12 -0.73
CA ASN A 116 2.77 25.39 -0.82
C ASN A 116 2.26 25.83 0.56
N LYS A 117 1.70 24.92 1.35
CA LYS A 117 1.27 25.21 2.73
C LYS A 117 2.44 25.62 3.63
N GLN A 118 3.62 25.00 3.52
CA GLN A 118 4.80 25.40 4.29
C GLN A 118 5.33 26.78 3.87
N LEU A 119 5.28 27.10 2.58
CA LEU A 119 5.65 28.41 2.04
C LEU A 119 4.68 29.50 2.52
N GLU A 120 3.38 29.26 2.47
CA GLU A 120 2.34 30.17 3.00
C GLU A 120 2.53 30.46 4.49
N ASN A 121 2.93 29.48 5.29
CA ASN A 121 3.20 29.67 6.72
C ASN A 121 4.54 30.37 7.01
N SER A 122 5.41 30.51 6.01
CA SER A 122 6.75 31.11 6.16
C SER A 122 6.81 32.57 5.72
N ILE A 123 5.72 33.10 5.16
CA ILE A 123 5.52 34.49 4.72
C ILE A 123 4.60 35.20 5.71
#